data_AF-A0A0U1MWZ8-F1
#
_entry.id   AF-A0A0U1MWZ8-F1
#
_cell.length_a   1.000
_cell.length_b   1.000
_cell.length_c   1.000
_cell.angle_alpha   90.00
_cell.angle_beta   90.00
_cell.angle_gamma   90.00
#
_symmetry.space_group_name_H-M   'P 1'
#
loop_
_entity.id
_entity.type
_entity.pdbx_description
1 polymer ?
#
loop_
_entity_poly.entity_id
_entity_poly.type
_entity_poly.pdbx_seq_one_letter_code
_entity_poly.pdbx_strand_id
1 'polypeptide(L)'
;MTKERRTFSSEFKLQVVRLYENGKLKNEIIREYDLKPSIFSNSIKQHQNTESFNHQDNLKSDEKELIKLRKEVQHLKMEHVSALNHLLHRNKIQSHIYDIFIIAVLFD
;
A
#
# COMPACT_ATOMS: atom_id res chain seq x y z
N MET A 1 12.43 -16.63 -18.13
CA MET A 1 11.39 -17.54 -17.59
C MET A 1 11.02 -17.08 -16.19
N THR A 2 9.77 -16.70 -15.95
CA THR A 2 9.27 -16.37 -14.60
C THR A 2 9.09 -17.67 -13.82
N LYS A 3 9.89 -17.88 -12.77
CA LYS A 3 9.70 -19.02 -11.86
C LYS A 3 8.37 -18.87 -11.15
N GLU A 4 7.49 -19.86 -11.26
CA GLU A 4 6.21 -19.85 -10.57
C GLU A 4 6.40 -19.69 -9.06
N ARG A 5 5.57 -18.83 -8.48
CA ARG A 5 5.64 -18.52 -7.05
C ARG A 5 5.03 -19.70 -6.29
N ARG A 6 5.88 -20.48 -5.61
CA ARG A 6 5.43 -21.49 -4.65
C ARG A 6 4.62 -20.82 -3.53
N THR A 7 3.37 -21.22 -3.35
CA THR A 7 2.51 -20.81 -2.24
C THR A 7 2.41 -21.95 -1.23
N PHE A 8 2.52 -21.63 0.05
CA PHE A 8 2.38 -22.58 1.14
C PHE A 8 1.10 -22.27 1.92
N SER A 9 0.35 -23.30 2.30
CA SER A 9 -0.85 -23.14 3.13
C SER A 9 -0.49 -22.60 4.51
N SER A 10 -1.46 -21.96 5.18
CA SER A 10 -1.30 -21.50 6.57
C SER A 10 -1.01 -22.65 7.53
N GLU A 11 -1.69 -23.79 7.35
CA GLU A 11 -1.48 -25.01 8.13
C GLU A 11 -0.04 -25.53 8.01
N PHE A 12 0.50 -25.58 6.79
CA PHE A 12 1.88 -25.99 6.56
C PHE A 12 2.87 -25.06 7.27
N LYS A 13 2.67 -23.74 7.16
CA LYS A 13 3.52 -22.76 7.85
C LYS A 13 3.44 -22.92 9.37
N LEU A 14 2.27 -23.25 9.91
CA LEU A 14 2.08 -23.51 11.34
C LEU A 14 2.83 -24.77 11.78
N GLN A 15 2.78 -25.85 11.00
CA GLN A 15 3.58 -27.05 11.29
C GLN A 15 5.07 -26.74 11.33
N VAL A 16 5.58 -25.96 10.37
CA VAL A 16 7.00 -25.54 10.34
C VAL A 16 7.39 -24.75 11.59
N VAL A 17 6.54 -23.83 12.04
CA VAL A 17 6.78 -23.06 13.27
C VAL A 17 6.78 -23.99 14.49
N ARG A 18 5.78 -24.86 14.62
CA ARG A 18 5.69 -25.81 15.74
C ARG A 18 6.88 -26.76 15.82
N LEU A 19 7.39 -27.24 14.68
CA LEU A 19 8.61 -28.07 14.66
C LEU A 19 9.82 -27.32 15.23
N TYR A 20 9.95 -26.04 14.89
CA TYR A 20 11.02 -25.20 15.41
C TYR A 20 10.86 -24.93 16.92
N GLU A 21 9.64 -24.62 17.37
CA GLU A 21 9.32 -24.41 18.79
C GLU A 21 9.54 -25.67 19.64
N ASN A 22 9.28 -26.86 19.06
CA ASN A 22 9.56 -28.16 19.67
C ASN A 22 11.07 -28.53 19.68
N GLY A 23 11.95 -27.61 19.27
CA GLY A 23 13.41 -27.78 19.37
C GLY A 23 14.08 -28.42 18.15
N LYS A 24 13.36 -28.66 17.05
CA LYS A 24 13.97 -29.18 15.82
C LYS A 24 14.85 -28.11 15.18
N LEU A 25 16.05 -28.52 14.73
CA LEU A 25 17.04 -27.59 14.19
C LEU A 25 16.55 -26.95 12.88
N LYS A 26 16.73 -25.63 12.76
CA LYS A 26 16.40 -24.85 11.56
C LYS A 26 16.91 -25.50 10.26
N ASN A 27 18.16 -25.96 10.25
CA ASN A 27 18.77 -26.55 9.06
C ASN A 27 18.16 -27.91 8.68
N GLU A 28 17.66 -28.65 9.67
CA GLU A 28 17.00 -29.93 9.44
C GLU A 28 15.63 -29.72 8.81
N ILE A 29 14.82 -28.82 9.38
CA ILE A 29 13.49 -28.45 8.83
C ILE A 29 13.63 -27.89 7.40
N ILE A 30 14.61 -27.03 7.18
CA ILE A 30 14.87 -26.44 5.85
C ILE A 30 15.18 -27.52 4.80
N ARG A 31 15.99 -28.52 5.17
CA ARG A 31 16.39 -29.60 4.26
C ARG A 31 15.27 -30.60 4.01
N GLU A 32 14.57 -31.02 5.07
CA GLU A 32 13.50 -32.02 5.01
C GLU A 32 12.35 -31.58 4.10
N TYR A 33 11.99 -30.30 4.17
CA TYR A 33 10.86 -29.75 3.42
C TYR A 33 11.27 -28.96 2.15
N ASP A 34 12.54 -29.02 1.73
CA ASP A 34 13.11 -28.20 0.63
C ASP A 34 12.69 -26.71 0.73
N LEU A 35 12.75 -26.16 1.94
CA LEU A 35 12.32 -24.79 2.20
C LEU A 35 13.45 -23.83 1.92
N LYS A 36 13.13 -22.71 1.26
CA LYS A 36 14.07 -21.60 1.22
C LYS A 36 14.25 -21.01 2.63
N PRO A 37 15.49 -20.70 3.08
CA PRO A 37 15.73 -20.13 4.39
C PRO A 37 14.92 -18.86 4.69
N SER A 38 14.61 -18.07 3.65
CA SER A 38 13.78 -16.87 3.76
C SER A 38 12.31 -17.19 4.09
N ILE A 39 11.75 -18.26 3.53
CA ILE A 39 10.38 -18.69 3.82
C ILE A 39 10.28 -19.13 5.28
N PHE A 40 11.23 -19.97 5.73
CA PHE A 40 11.30 -20.39 7.13
C PHE A 40 11.36 -19.17 8.07
N SER A 41 12.34 -18.30 7.85
CA SER A 41 12.56 -17.13 8.72
C SER A 41 11.37 -16.17 8.73
N ASN A 42 10.68 -16.01 7.60
CA ASN A 42 9.47 -15.18 7.52
C ASN A 42 8.29 -15.82 8.25
N SER A 43 8.09 -17.14 8.15
CA SER A 43 7.02 -17.85 8.87
C SER A 43 7.18 -17.73 10.38
N ILE A 44 8.40 -17.90 10.92
CA ILE A 44 8.66 -17.71 12.36
C ILE A 44 8.34 -16.27 12.79
N LYS A 45 8.85 -15.27 12.06
CA LYS A 45 8.61 -13.85 12.38
C LYS A 45 7.14 -13.47 12.34
N GLN A 46 6.39 -13.95 11.35
CA GLN A 46 4.95 -13.67 11.22
C GLN A 46 4.17 -14.28 12.40
N HIS A 47 4.47 -15.53 12.75
CA HIS A 47 3.83 -16.19 13.89
C HIS A 47 4.15 -15.50 15.22
N GLN A 48 5.40 -15.11 15.46
CA GLN A 48 5.80 -14.43 16.70
C GLN A 48 5.18 -13.04 16.86
N ASN A 49 4.94 -12.32 15.76
CA ASN A 49 4.41 -10.96 15.83
C ASN A 49 2.89 -10.92 15.96
N THR A 50 2.17 -11.82 15.29
CA THR A 50 0.71 -11.67 15.13
C THR A 50 -0.06 -12.98 15.21
N GLU A 51 0.60 -14.12 15.43
CA GLU A 51 0.02 -15.48 15.39
C GLU A 51 -0.74 -15.82 14.10
N SER A 52 -0.65 -14.95 13.08
CA SER A 52 -1.37 -15.06 11.81
C SER A 52 -0.39 -14.99 10.65
N PHE A 53 -0.59 -15.87 9.67
CA PHE A 53 0.17 -15.88 8.40
C PHE A 53 -0.45 -14.97 7.33
N ASN A 54 -1.51 -14.22 7.66
CA ASN A 54 -2.07 -13.21 6.78
C ASN A 54 -1.22 -11.94 6.83
N HIS A 55 -0.86 -11.44 5.65
CA HIS A 55 -0.01 -10.26 5.55
C HIS A 55 -0.68 -8.99 6.12
N GLN A 56 -2.01 -8.90 6.02
CA GLN A 56 -2.78 -7.78 6.57
C GLN A 56 -2.76 -7.73 8.09
N ASP A 57 -2.68 -8.88 8.76
CA ASP A 57 -2.61 -8.94 10.22
C ASP A 57 -1.22 -8.53 10.71
N ASN A 58 -0.18 -8.87 9.93
CA ASN A 58 1.22 -8.55 10.22
C ASN A 58 1.62 -7.09 9.97
N LEU A 59 0.73 -6.25 9.41
CA LEU A 59 0.98 -4.81 9.32
C LEU A 59 0.77 -4.20 10.71
N LYS A 60 1.79 -3.49 11.22
CA LYS A 60 1.67 -2.76 12.48
C LYS A 60 0.56 -1.72 12.37
N SER A 61 -0.13 -1.43 13.48
CA SER A 61 -1.21 -0.43 13.54
C SER A 61 -0.82 0.87 12.83
N ASP A 62 0.39 1.35 13.14
CA ASP A 62 0.96 2.58 12.60
C ASP A 62 1.16 2.53 11.08
N GLU A 63 1.54 1.37 10.52
CA GLU A 63 1.71 1.20 9.08
C GLU A 63 0.35 1.20 8.36
N LYS A 64 -0.67 0.59 8.96
CA LYS A 64 -2.05 0.63 8.42
C LYS A 64 -2.58 2.05 8.38
N GLU A 65 -2.39 2.78 9.48
CA GLU A 65 -2.80 4.18 9.59
C GLU A 65 -2.04 5.06 8.59
N LEU A 66 -0.73 4.86 8.44
CA LEU A 66 0.09 5.57 7.46
C LEU A 66 -0.39 5.34 6.01
N ILE A 67 -0.76 4.11 5.66
CA ILE A 67 -1.31 3.80 4.33
C ILE A 67 -2.65 4.51 4.12
N LYS A 68 -3.53 4.52 5.14
CA LYS A 68 -4.82 5.21 5.08
C LYS A 68 -4.62 6.71 4.88
N LEU A 69 -3.79 7.35 5.71
CA LEU A 69 -3.48 8.77 5.63
C LEU A 69 -2.87 9.16 4.29
N ARG A 70 -1.97 8.34 3.72
CA ARG A 70 -1.39 8.61 2.40
C ARG A 70 -2.44 8.63 1.29
N LYS A 71 -3.40 7.71 1.33
CA LYS A 71 -4.51 7.68 0.36
C LYS A 71 -5.40 8.90 0.49
N GLU A 72 -5.72 9.31 1.72
CA GLU A 72 -6.54 10.49 1.99
C GLU A 72 -5.86 11.78 1.53
N VAL A 73 -4.57 11.95 1.85
CA VAL A 73 -3.77 13.10 1.36
C VAL A 73 -3.72 13.12 -0.17
N GLN A 74 -3.57 11.97 -0.82
CA GLN A 74 -3.58 11.91 -2.28
C GLN A 74 -4.94 12.31 -2.85
N HIS A 75 -6.04 11.84 -2.25
CA HIS A 75 -7.40 12.21 -2.64
C HIS A 75 -7.62 13.72 -2.51
N LEU A 76 -7.33 14.29 -1.35
CA LEU A 76 -7.47 15.72 -1.07
C LEU A 76 -6.61 16.58 -2.03
N LYS A 77 -5.40 16.13 -2.36
CA LYS A 77 -4.56 16.83 -3.36
C LYS A 77 -5.23 16.86 -4.73
N MET A 78 -5.84 15.77 -5.17
CA MET A 78 -6.54 15.71 -6.46
C MET A 78 -7.77 16.63 -6.45
N GLU A 79 -8.56 16.63 -5.37
CA GLU A 79 -9.70 17.54 -5.22
C GLU A 79 -9.27 19.00 -5.24
N HIS A 80 -8.19 19.33 -4.53
CA HIS A 80 -7.65 20.69 -4.50
C HIS A 80 -7.16 21.14 -5.89
N VAL A 81 -6.44 20.28 -6.62
CA VAL A 81 -6.01 20.57 -8.00
C VAL A 81 -7.21 20.77 -8.92
N SER A 82 -8.23 19.92 -8.81
CA SER A 82 -9.47 20.05 -9.59
C SER A 82 -10.17 21.40 -9.30
N ALA A 83 -10.31 21.76 -8.02
CA ALA A 83 -10.91 23.02 -7.61
C ALA A 83 -10.11 24.24 -8.10
N LEU A 84 -8.78 24.21 -8.01
CA LEU A 84 -7.92 25.28 -8.52
C LEU A 84 -8.04 25.44 -10.05
N ASN A 85 -8.07 24.33 -10.79
CA ASN A 85 -8.27 24.37 -12.24
C ASN A 85 -9.63 24.99 -12.60
N HIS A 86 -10.68 24.65 -11.86
CA HIS A 86 -12.00 25.25 -12.04
C HIS A 86 -11.99 26.76 -11.77
N LEU A 87 -11.33 27.20 -10.69
CA LEU A 87 -11.17 28.62 -10.37
C LEU A 87 -10.36 29.37 -11.44
N LEU A 88 -9.29 28.76 -11.95
CA LEU A 88 -8.48 29.34 -13.02
C LEU A 88 -9.31 29.55 -14.30
N HIS A 89 -10.12 28.56 -14.67
CA HIS A 89 -11.03 28.67 -15.81
C HIS A 89 -12.07 29.78 -15.60
N ARG A 90 -12.68 29.87 -14.40
CA ARG A 90 -13.60 30.96 -14.04
C ARG A 90 -12.93 32.33 -14.18
N ASN A 91 -11.72 32.50 -13.63
CA ASN A 91 -11.00 33.77 -13.68
C ASN A 91 -10.66 34.18 -15.12
N LYS A 92 -10.29 33.21 -15.97
CA LYS A 92 -10.04 33.46 -17.39
C LYS A 92 -11.29 33.96 -18.12
N ILE A 93 -12.44 33.33 -17.87
CA ILE A 93 -13.72 33.80 -18.43
C ILE A 93 -14.03 35.22 -17.95
N GLN A 94 -13.86 35.49 -16.65
CA GLN A 94 -14.14 36.79 -16.08
C GLN A 94 -13.25 37.89 -16.70
N SER A 95 -11.96 37.61 -16.92
CA SER A 95 -11.04 38.52 -17.63
C SER A 95 -11.54 38.84 -19.04
N HIS A 96 -11.90 37.82 -19.82
CA HIS A 96 -12.43 38.03 -21.17
C HIS A 96 -13.72 38.86 -21.19
N ILE A 97 -14.62 38.66 -20.21
CA ILE A 97 -15.83 39.47 -20.08
C ILE A 97 -15.50 40.94 -19.82
N TYR A 98 -14.54 41.23 -18.93
CA TYR A 98 -14.11 42.60 -18.68
C TYR A 98 -13.47 43.24 -19.91
N ASP A 99 -12.63 42.51 -20.66
CA ASP A 99 -12.01 43.03 -21.88
C ASP A 99 -13.08 43.43 -22.92
N ILE A 100 -14.09 42.57 -23.12
CA ILE A 100 -15.23 42.85 -24.02
C ILE A 100 -16.02 44.08 -23.53
N PHE A 101 -16.29 44.17 -22.22
CA PHE A 101 -17.01 45.29 -21.64
C PHE A 101 -16.26 46.61 -21.82
N ILE A 102 -14.94 46.62 -21.60
CA ILE A 102 -14.10 47.81 -21.80
C ILE A 102 -14.08 48.24 -23.27
N ILE A 103 -13.96 47.29 -24.22
CA ILE A 103 -14.01 47.59 -25.65
C ILE A 103 -15.36 48.19 -26.03
N ALA A 104 -16.48 47.65 -25.53
CA ALA A 104 -17.82 48.18 -25.79
C ALA A 104 -17.98 49.62 -25.27
N VAL A 105 -17.52 49.90 -24.05
CA VAL A 105 -17.59 51.25 -23.44
C VAL A 105 -16.68 52.28 -24.12
N LEU A 106 -15.57 51.85 -24.73
CA LEU A 106 -14.62 52.75 -25.40
C LEU A 106 -14.98 53.07 -26.86
N PHE A 107 -15.85 52.28 -27.50
CA PHE A 107 -16.22 52.43 -28.91
C PHE A 107 -17.68 52.87 -29.16
N ASP A 108 -18.47 53.05 -28.09
CA ASP A 108 -19.70 53.86 -28.06
C ASP A 108 -19.37 55.35 -27.81
#